data_AF-A0A6J8AUC3-F1
#
_entry.id   AF-A0A6J8AUC3-F1
#
_cell.length_a   1.000
_cell.length_b   1.000
_cell.length_c   1.000
_cell.angle_alpha   90.00
_cell.angle_beta   90.00
_cell.angle_gamma   90.00
#
_symmetry.space_group_name_H-M   'P 1'
#
loop_
_entity.id
_entity.type
_entity.pdbx_description
1 polymer ?
#
loop_
_entity_poly.entity_id
_entity_poly.type
_entity_poly.pdbx_seq_one_letter_code
_entity_poly.pdbx_strand_id
1 'polypeptide(L)'
;MFNSNETVLRSSHNYTNLTTYENATKVESLNFTSTNDIKFHAQAKVLQPYEYVSFVLATGSISSNLSIIAAASACYYILKQEELNLGKYDWKMFSFMFVFPAIVLVTANFNGGMGHNGLYCGLKEGKGVLWNFLMIFIPIATIIIVESILYILILYKLHGEVKKIKKSLGNQSMASKQIVVAARNMSFFVLVIILRFLTPAIHGCWVFIAEPPRAMYEINTYATCFGGIFNGIIYLTIRREHL
;
A
#
# COMPACT_ATOMS: atom_id res chain seq x y z
N MET A 1 10.37 67.16 -26.79
CA MET A 1 9.15 67.33 -25.98
C MET A 1 8.01 66.68 -26.74
N PHE A 2 7.43 65.59 -26.24
CA PHE A 2 6.01 65.23 -26.29
C PHE A 2 5.86 63.84 -25.68
N ASN A 3 4.95 63.75 -24.72
CA ASN A 3 4.58 62.58 -23.93
C ASN A 3 3.38 61.92 -24.63
N SER A 4 3.31 60.59 -24.71
CA SER A 4 2.10 59.89 -25.14
C SER A 4 2.01 58.48 -24.55
N ASN A 5 1.16 58.35 -23.54
CA ASN A 5 0.48 57.10 -23.19
C ASN A 5 -0.59 56.80 -24.26
N GLU A 6 -0.70 55.55 -24.71
CA GLU A 6 -1.91 54.95 -25.30
C GLU A 6 -1.71 53.41 -25.32
N THR A 7 -2.31 52.64 -24.40
CA THR A 7 -3.56 51.86 -24.57
C THR A 7 -3.76 51.22 -25.94
N VAL A 8 -3.62 49.88 -25.99
CA VAL A 8 -4.11 49.05 -27.10
C VAL A 8 -5.28 48.18 -26.61
N LEU A 9 -6.43 48.44 -27.23
CA LEU A 9 -7.62 47.60 -27.29
C LEU A 9 -7.44 46.49 -28.35
N ARG A 10 -7.86 45.25 -28.06
CA ARG A 10 -8.80 44.54 -28.95
C ARG A 10 -9.42 43.31 -28.28
N SER A 11 -10.75 43.30 -28.26
CA SER A 11 -11.59 42.14 -28.00
C SER A 11 -11.90 41.40 -29.31
N SER A 12 -12.27 40.11 -29.21
CA SER A 12 -13.40 39.53 -29.94
C SER A 12 -13.80 38.17 -29.37
N HIS A 13 -15.11 38.03 -29.13
CA HIS A 13 -15.89 36.92 -28.59
C HIS A 13 -15.88 35.64 -29.50
N ASN A 14 -16.23 34.41 -29.08
CA ASN A 14 -17.57 33.97 -28.66
C ASN A 14 -17.61 32.58 -27.96
N TYR A 15 -18.37 32.56 -26.85
CA TYR A 15 -19.27 31.58 -26.22
C TYR A 15 -19.45 30.13 -26.73
N THR A 16 -19.53 29.17 -25.80
CA THR A 16 -20.83 28.54 -25.42
C THR A 16 -20.79 27.67 -24.12
N ASN A 17 -21.68 28.04 -23.18
CA ASN A 17 -22.49 27.26 -22.21
C ASN A 17 -21.81 26.48 -21.05
N LEU A 18 -21.87 26.95 -19.79
CA LEU A 18 -22.95 26.93 -18.76
C LEU A 18 -23.28 25.54 -18.16
N THR A 19 -22.93 25.31 -16.90
CA THR A 19 -23.85 25.34 -15.73
C THR A 19 -23.04 25.13 -14.42
N THR A 20 -22.80 26.17 -13.62
CA THR A 20 -23.54 26.61 -12.40
C THR A 20 -23.33 25.72 -11.17
N TYR A 21 -22.59 26.22 -10.17
CA TYR A 21 -22.97 26.20 -8.75
C TYR A 21 -22.17 27.29 -8.03
N GLU A 22 -22.81 28.45 -7.84
CA GLU A 22 -22.33 29.57 -7.05
C GLU A 22 -22.41 29.26 -5.55
N ASN A 23 -21.28 29.47 -4.86
CA ASN A 23 -21.27 29.91 -3.48
C ASN A 23 -21.72 31.37 -3.43
N ALA A 24 -22.63 31.73 -2.53
CA ALA A 24 -22.36 32.67 -1.43
C ALA A 24 -23.63 33.25 -0.78
N THR A 25 -23.57 33.28 0.55
CA THR A 25 -24.11 34.31 1.46
C THR A 25 -25.62 34.57 1.51
N LYS A 26 -26.24 34.13 2.61
CA LYS A 26 -27.30 34.88 3.27
C LYS A 26 -26.97 34.99 4.76
N VAL A 27 -26.56 36.19 5.17
CA VAL A 27 -26.43 36.58 6.58
C VAL A 27 -27.83 36.87 7.09
N GLU A 28 -28.36 35.99 7.94
CA GLU A 28 -29.55 36.29 8.75
C GLU A 28 -29.08 36.64 10.17
N SER A 29 -29.32 37.88 10.56
CA SER A 29 -29.16 38.38 11.92
C SER A 29 -30.09 37.64 12.86
N LEU A 30 -29.54 36.83 13.78
CA LEU A 30 -30.32 36.15 14.82
C LEU A 30 -30.12 36.84 16.17
N ASN A 31 -31.21 37.44 16.65
CA ASN A 31 -31.39 37.92 18.02
C ASN A 31 -31.19 36.75 18.99
N PHE A 32 -30.26 36.90 19.93
CA PHE A 32 -30.08 35.96 21.03
C PHE A 32 -31.16 36.19 22.10
N THR A 33 -32.08 35.24 22.24
CA THR A 33 -32.78 35.00 23.50
C THR A 33 -32.45 33.59 23.97
N SER A 34 -31.88 33.55 25.18
CA SER A 34 -31.41 32.37 25.88
C SER A 34 -32.56 31.43 26.23
N THR A 35 -32.49 30.18 25.76
CA THR A 35 -32.94 29.00 26.52
C THR A 35 -32.19 27.77 26.02
N ASN A 36 -31.70 26.99 26.97
CA ASN A 36 -30.85 25.81 26.84
C ASN A 36 -31.35 24.80 25.80
N ASP A 37 -30.57 24.58 24.75
CA ASP A 37 -30.63 23.39 23.90
C ASP A 37 -29.20 22.94 23.62
N ILE A 38 -28.71 21.96 24.38
CA ILE A 38 -27.47 21.25 24.04
C ILE A 38 -27.81 20.34 22.85
N LYS A 39 -27.79 20.92 21.64
CA LYS A 39 -27.83 20.16 20.40
C LYS A 39 -26.47 19.49 20.21
N PHE A 40 -26.41 18.19 20.47
CA PHE A 40 -25.35 17.34 19.93
C PHE A 40 -25.47 17.34 18.41
N HIS A 41 -24.80 18.28 17.73
CA HIS A 41 -24.53 18.19 16.30
C HIS A 41 -23.44 17.13 16.07
N ALA A 42 -23.80 15.86 16.23
CA ALA A 42 -23.13 14.81 15.48
C ALA A 42 -23.61 14.94 14.03
N GLN A 43 -23.08 15.92 13.29
CA GLN A 43 -23.15 15.88 11.84
C GLN A 43 -22.39 14.64 11.40
N ALA A 44 -23.11 13.58 11.03
CA ALA A 44 -22.53 12.47 10.30
C ALA A 44 -21.92 13.05 9.03
N LYS A 45 -20.60 13.24 9.04
CA LYS A 45 -19.85 13.71 7.88
C LYS A 45 -20.05 12.66 6.79
N VAL A 46 -20.86 12.98 5.79
CA VAL A 46 -21.01 12.14 4.59
C VAL A 46 -19.62 12.02 3.97
N LEU A 47 -19.09 10.80 3.94
CA LEU A 47 -17.76 10.52 3.42
C LEU A 47 -17.74 10.91 1.94
N GLN A 48 -16.88 11.86 1.56
CA GLN A 48 -16.82 12.29 0.18
C GLN A 48 -16.26 11.15 -0.69
N PRO A 49 -16.64 11.03 -1.98
CA PRO A 49 -16.23 9.89 -2.82
C PRO A 49 -14.72 9.63 -2.84
N TYR A 50 -13.90 10.68 -2.77
CA TYR A 50 -12.45 10.55 -2.69
C TYR A 50 -11.96 9.96 -1.36
N GLU A 51 -12.59 10.29 -0.23
CA GLU A 51 -12.25 9.74 1.09
C GLU A 51 -12.56 8.24 1.14
N TYR A 52 -13.64 7.81 0.49
CA TYR A 52 -13.97 6.39 0.34
C TYR A 52 -12.93 5.64 -0.52
N VAL A 53 -12.56 6.22 -1.67
CA VAL A 53 -11.52 5.62 -2.53
C VAL A 53 -10.18 5.55 -1.81
N SER A 54 -9.78 6.60 -1.08
CA SER A 54 -8.59 6.58 -0.21
C SER A 54 -8.64 5.43 0.77
N PHE A 55 -9.78 5.24 1.43
CA PHE A 55 -9.96 4.20 2.44
C PHE A 55 -9.80 2.80 1.83
N VAL A 56 -10.43 2.54 0.68
CA VAL A 56 -10.34 1.23 -0.01
C VAL A 56 -8.90 0.94 -0.45
N LEU A 57 -8.24 1.92 -1.08
CA LEU A 57 -6.86 1.76 -1.56
C LEU A 57 -5.87 1.56 -0.40
N ALA A 58 -6.00 2.33 0.67
CA ALA A 58 -5.16 2.20 1.86
C ALA A 58 -5.39 0.87 2.56
N THR A 59 -6.64 0.43 2.69
CA THR A 59 -6.99 -0.87 3.28
C THR A 59 -6.39 -2.00 2.47
N GLY A 60 -6.55 -1.99 1.14
CA GLY A 60 -5.97 -3.02 0.26
C GLY A 60 -4.45 -3.04 0.30
N SER A 61 -3.80 -1.88 0.37
CA SER A 61 -2.35 -1.77 0.46
C SER A 61 -1.81 -2.38 1.75
N ILE A 62 -2.38 -2.05 2.91
CA ILE A 62 -1.96 -2.60 4.21
C ILE A 62 -2.33 -4.09 4.31
N SER A 63 -3.46 -4.48 3.75
CA SER A 63 -3.88 -5.88 3.70
C SER A 63 -2.92 -6.74 2.87
N SER A 64 -2.25 -6.15 1.87
CA SER A 64 -1.29 -6.86 1.03
C SER A 64 -0.05 -7.37 1.76
N ASN A 65 0.12 -7.02 3.04
CA ASN A 65 1.15 -7.51 3.97
C ASN A 65 0.98 -9.00 4.36
N LEU A 66 -0.05 -9.69 3.82
CA LEU A 66 -0.25 -11.15 3.90
C LEU A 66 0.99 -11.97 3.51
N SER A 67 1.87 -11.40 2.69
CA SER A 67 3.08 -12.09 2.24
C SER A 67 3.97 -12.51 3.43
N ILE A 68 3.94 -11.81 4.57
CA ILE A 68 4.66 -12.22 5.78
C ILE A 68 4.11 -13.55 6.30
N ILE A 69 2.78 -13.69 6.34
CA ILE A 69 2.12 -14.89 6.85
C ILE A 69 2.43 -16.08 5.94
N ALA A 70 2.38 -15.87 4.63
CA ALA A 70 2.75 -16.89 3.65
C ALA A 70 4.23 -17.29 3.80
N ALA A 71 5.13 -16.33 3.93
CA ALA A 71 6.57 -16.56 4.14
C ALA A 71 6.85 -17.29 5.47
N ALA A 72 6.18 -16.89 6.54
CA ALA A 72 6.31 -17.52 7.86
C ALA A 72 5.81 -18.96 7.86
N SER A 73 4.67 -19.21 7.21
CA SER A 73 4.11 -20.54 7.05
C SER A 73 5.03 -21.44 6.21
N ALA A 74 5.53 -20.93 5.08
CA ALA A 74 6.50 -21.65 4.25
C ALA A 74 7.79 -21.96 5.01
N CYS A 75 8.30 -21.00 5.78
CA CYS A 75 9.48 -21.18 6.63
C CYS A 75 9.24 -22.26 7.70
N TYR A 76 8.09 -22.21 8.39
CA TYR A 76 7.69 -23.21 9.36
C TYR A 76 7.67 -24.61 8.74
N TYR A 77 6.99 -24.77 7.60
CA TYR A 77 6.90 -26.04 6.89
C TYR A 77 8.27 -26.58 6.48
N ILE A 78 9.14 -25.74 5.93
CA ILE A 78 10.47 -26.15 5.45
C ILE A 78 11.43 -26.49 6.61
N LEU A 79 11.34 -25.77 7.73
CA LEU A 79 12.23 -25.98 8.88
C LEU A 79 11.79 -27.13 9.78
N LYS A 80 10.48 -27.27 10.02
CA LYS A 80 9.91 -28.30 10.90
C LYS A 80 9.52 -29.58 10.19
N GLN A 81 9.31 -29.54 8.87
CA GLN A 81 8.78 -30.66 8.08
C GLN A 81 7.44 -31.20 8.63
N GLU A 82 6.69 -30.35 9.34
CA GLU A 82 5.37 -30.66 9.87
C GLU A 82 4.29 -30.12 8.94
N GLU A 83 3.20 -30.86 8.80
CA GLU A 83 2.04 -30.42 8.04
C GLU A 83 1.39 -29.20 8.72
N LEU A 84 1.18 -28.15 7.93
CA LEU A 84 0.45 -26.96 8.38
C LEU A 84 -1.03 -27.31 8.49
N ASN A 85 -1.61 -27.11 9.68
CA ASN A 85 -3.05 -27.17 9.88
C ASN A 85 -3.73 -25.92 9.30
N LEU A 86 -3.84 -25.87 7.98
CA LEU A 86 -4.53 -24.83 7.24
C LEU A 86 -6.03 -24.82 7.62
N GLY A 87 -6.63 -23.64 7.78
CA GLY A 87 -8.07 -23.46 8.03
C GLY A 87 -8.46 -23.31 9.51
N LYS A 88 -7.69 -23.84 10.48
CA LYS A 88 -8.07 -23.76 11.90
C LYS A 88 -7.96 -22.33 12.48
N TYR A 89 -7.00 -21.54 11.99
CA TYR A 89 -6.72 -20.20 12.50
C TYR A 89 -6.78 -19.10 11.44
N ASP A 90 -7.15 -19.45 10.21
CA ASP A 90 -7.18 -18.52 9.08
C ASP A 90 -8.11 -17.33 9.36
N TRP A 91 -9.22 -17.54 10.08
CA TRP A 91 -10.14 -16.46 10.46
C TRP A 91 -9.47 -15.40 11.36
N LYS A 92 -8.54 -15.79 12.23
CA LYS A 92 -7.78 -14.84 13.07
C LYS A 92 -6.84 -14.01 12.22
N MET A 93 -6.21 -14.64 11.24
CA MET A 93 -5.32 -13.98 10.29
C MET A 93 -6.08 -13.00 9.39
N PHE A 94 -7.23 -13.40 8.84
CA PHE A 94 -8.12 -12.52 8.08
C PHE A 94 -8.65 -11.35 8.90
N SER A 95 -9.01 -11.60 10.16
CA SER A 95 -9.45 -10.54 11.07
C SER A 95 -8.32 -9.52 11.30
N PHE A 96 -7.11 -9.98 11.61
CA PHE A 96 -5.96 -9.08 11.75
C PHE A 96 -5.64 -8.35 10.44
N MET A 97 -5.79 -8.99 9.29
CA MET A 97 -5.47 -8.40 7.98
C MET A 97 -6.42 -7.28 7.57
N PHE A 98 -7.72 -7.43 7.77
CA PHE A 98 -8.71 -6.48 7.28
C PHE A 98 -9.24 -5.56 8.38
N VAL A 99 -9.50 -6.12 9.56
CA VAL A 99 -10.15 -5.38 10.66
C VAL A 99 -9.17 -4.41 11.30
N PHE A 100 -7.92 -4.81 11.55
CA PHE A 100 -6.95 -3.91 12.15
C PHE A 100 -6.64 -2.69 11.25
N PRO A 101 -6.31 -2.85 9.94
CA PRO A 101 -6.12 -1.70 9.06
C PRO A 101 -7.37 -0.85 8.94
N ALA A 102 -8.56 -1.45 8.85
CA ALA A 102 -9.82 -0.71 8.81
C ALA A 102 -10.02 0.15 10.07
N ILE A 103 -9.81 -0.39 11.28
CA ILE A 103 -9.93 0.36 12.53
C ILE A 103 -8.98 1.56 12.52
N VAL A 104 -7.71 1.34 12.18
CA VAL A 104 -6.74 2.43 12.26
C VAL A 104 -6.97 3.47 11.16
N LEU A 105 -7.41 3.06 9.96
CA LEU A 105 -7.81 3.99 8.91
C LEU A 105 -9.05 4.82 9.28
N VAL A 106 -10.01 4.22 9.99
CA VAL A 106 -11.14 4.95 10.57
C VAL A 106 -10.64 6.00 11.57
N THR A 107 -9.67 5.66 12.44
CA THR A 107 -9.09 6.64 13.37
C THR A 107 -8.32 7.76 12.65
N ALA A 108 -7.60 7.44 11.57
CA ALA A 108 -6.91 8.43 10.76
C ALA A 108 -7.91 9.37 10.08
N ASN A 109 -9.04 8.86 9.60
CA ASN A 109 -10.10 9.65 8.99
C ASN A 109 -10.74 10.62 10.00
N PHE A 110 -11.10 10.14 11.19
CA PHE A 110 -11.67 11.00 12.25
C PHE A 110 -10.71 12.13 12.68
N ASN A 111 -9.41 11.89 12.65
CA ASN A 111 -8.38 12.90 12.94
C ASN A 111 -8.05 13.82 11.76
N GLY A 112 -8.79 13.72 10.65
CA GLY A 112 -8.56 14.51 9.44
C GLY A 112 -7.26 14.16 8.71
N GLY A 113 -6.72 12.97 8.94
CA GLY A 113 -5.52 12.44 8.29
C GLY A 113 -5.77 11.90 6.87
N MET A 114 -7.02 11.80 6.43
CA MET A 114 -7.39 11.35 5.08
C MET A 114 -7.83 12.50 4.15
N GLY A 115 -7.53 12.36 2.87
CA GLY A 115 -7.95 13.25 1.80
C GLY A 115 -6.93 13.35 0.67
N HIS A 116 -6.95 14.43 -0.09
CA HIS A 116 -6.07 14.62 -1.23
C HIS A 116 -4.60 14.84 -0.79
N ASN A 117 -3.65 14.18 -1.46
CA ASN A 117 -2.21 14.27 -1.20
C ASN A 117 -1.43 14.81 -2.44
N GLY A 118 -2.05 15.72 -3.18
CA GLY A 118 -1.49 16.33 -4.39
C GLY A 118 -1.76 15.55 -5.69
N LEU A 119 -1.65 14.22 -5.69
CA LEU A 119 -1.83 13.40 -6.91
C LEU A 119 -2.95 12.36 -6.85
N TYR A 120 -3.27 11.87 -5.65
CA TYR A 120 -4.35 10.91 -5.47
C TYR A 120 -5.07 11.14 -4.14
N CYS A 121 -5.98 10.23 -3.84
CA CYS A 121 -6.77 10.24 -2.63
C CYS A 121 -6.06 9.29 -1.64
N GLY A 122 -5.59 9.80 -0.51
CA GLY A 122 -4.81 9.02 0.46
C GLY A 122 -4.70 9.70 1.82
N LEU A 123 -3.51 9.64 2.42
CA LEU A 123 -3.19 10.35 3.66
C LEU A 123 -2.78 11.79 3.32
N LYS A 124 -3.39 12.78 3.98
CA LYS A 124 -3.16 14.22 3.73
C LYS A 124 -1.73 14.65 4.06
N GLU A 125 -1.23 15.66 3.37
CA GLU A 125 0.03 16.31 3.72
C GLU A 125 -0.03 17.02 5.09
N GLY A 126 1.12 17.16 5.75
CA GLY A 126 1.21 17.69 7.12
C GLY A 126 0.72 16.71 8.19
N LYS A 127 -0.57 16.77 8.55
CA LYS A 127 -1.15 15.90 9.60
C LYS A 127 -1.12 14.41 9.26
N GLY A 128 -1.09 14.05 7.98
CA GLY A 128 -0.96 12.66 7.53
C GLY A 128 0.48 12.17 7.40
N VAL A 129 1.52 12.99 7.64
CA VAL A 129 2.92 12.52 7.67
C VAL A 129 3.12 11.51 8.80
N LEU A 130 2.62 11.83 10.00
CA LEU A 130 2.65 10.90 11.14
C LEU A 130 1.87 9.62 10.84
N TRP A 131 0.68 9.75 10.23
CA TRP A 131 -0.12 8.59 9.85
C TRP A 131 0.57 7.77 8.76
N ASN A 132 1.24 8.40 7.79
CA ASN A 132 2.00 7.73 6.75
C ASN A 132 3.15 6.92 7.37
N PHE A 133 3.85 7.51 8.35
CA PHE A 133 4.89 6.79 9.07
C PHE A 133 4.37 5.53 9.78
N LEU A 134 3.35 5.70 10.62
CA LEU A 134 2.82 4.64 11.46
C LEU A 134 2.12 3.55 10.64
N MET A 135 1.47 3.93 9.54
CA MET A 135 0.58 3.04 8.78
C MET A 135 1.16 2.49 7.50
N ILE A 136 2.17 3.15 6.95
CA ILE A 136 2.77 2.78 5.67
C ILE A 136 4.23 2.42 5.90
N PHE A 137 5.05 3.35 6.41
CA PHE A 137 6.48 3.13 6.53
C PHE A 137 6.84 2.01 7.51
N ILE A 138 6.38 2.08 8.78
CA ILE A 138 6.70 1.06 9.80
C ILE A 138 6.26 -0.34 9.35
N PRO A 139 5.02 -0.54 8.86
CA PRO A 139 4.60 -1.84 8.35
C PRO A 139 5.46 -2.33 7.18
N ILE A 140 5.75 -1.47 6.20
CA ILE A 140 6.58 -1.84 5.04
C ILE A 140 8.01 -2.20 5.46
N ALA A 141 8.63 -1.42 6.33
CA ALA A 141 9.95 -1.72 6.87
C ALA A 141 9.95 -3.06 7.61
N THR A 142 8.92 -3.32 8.42
CA THR A 142 8.74 -4.59 9.12
C THR A 142 8.63 -5.76 8.15
N ILE A 143 7.86 -5.61 7.06
CA ILE A 143 7.74 -6.63 6.00
C ILE A 143 9.09 -6.92 5.38
N ILE A 144 9.79 -5.89 4.89
CA ILE A 144 11.08 -6.05 4.22
C ILE A 144 12.03 -6.83 5.14
N ILE A 145 12.12 -6.45 6.42
CA ILE A 145 13.01 -7.08 7.38
C ILE A 145 12.59 -8.54 7.63
N VAL A 146 11.33 -8.76 8.02
CA VAL A 146 10.85 -10.09 8.42
C VAL A 146 10.85 -11.06 7.24
N GLU A 147 10.33 -10.65 6.07
CA GLU A 147 10.33 -11.51 4.89
C GLU A 147 11.74 -11.80 4.40
N SER A 148 12.63 -10.82 4.36
CA SER A 148 14.03 -11.06 3.96
C SER A 148 14.67 -12.10 4.87
N ILE A 149 14.50 -12.00 6.20
CA ILE A 149 15.03 -12.98 7.14
C ILE A 149 14.43 -14.37 6.87
N LEU A 150 13.11 -14.48 6.75
CA LEU A 150 12.43 -15.76 6.53
C LEU A 150 12.85 -16.42 5.22
N TYR A 151 12.90 -15.67 4.12
CA TYR A 151 13.34 -16.22 2.83
C TYR A 151 14.83 -16.55 2.80
N ILE A 152 15.69 -15.78 3.47
CA ILE A 152 17.11 -16.12 3.62
C ILE A 152 17.27 -17.44 4.38
N LEU A 153 16.51 -17.66 5.45
CA LEU A 153 16.52 -18.92 6.21
C LEU A 153 16.06 -20.10 5.34
N ILE A 154 14.98 -19.92 4.58
CA ILE A 154 14.48 -20.89 3.60
C ILE A 154 15.58 -21.22 2.59
N LEU A 155 16.19 -20.20 1.96
CA LEU A 155 17.25 -20.37 0.98
C LEU A 155 18.46 -21.10 1.56
N TYR A 156 18.90 -20.73 2.76
CA TYR A 156 20.03 -21.39 3.43
C TYR A 156 19.75 -22.88 3.64
N LYS A 157 18.55 -23.22 4.12
CA LYS A 157 18.12 -24.62 4.32
C LYS A 157 18.06 -25.37 3.00
N LEU A 158 17.44 -24.81 1.96
CA LEU A 158 17.36 -25.40 0.62
C LEU A 158 18.74 -25.66 0.02
N HIS A 159 19.64 -24.69 0.06
CA HIS A 159 21.02 -24.85 -0.44
C HIS A 159 21.79 -25.94 0.33
N GLY A 160 21.58 -26.04 1.63
CA GLY A 160 22.13 -27.12 2.45
C GLY A 160 21.65 -28.50 2.00
N GLU A 161 20.35 -28.65 1.76
CA GLU A 161 19.76 -29.92 1.29
C GLU A 161 20.19 -30.25 -0.16
N VAL A 162 20.30 -29.26 -1.06
CA VAL A 162 20.88 -29.47 -2.41
C VAL A 162 22.28 -30.05 -2.32
N LYS A 163 23.13 -29.50 -1.44
CA LYS A 163 24.52 -29.97 -1.28
C LYS A 163 24.58 -31.41 -0.76
N LYS A 164 23.72 -31.76 0.20
CA LYS A 164 23.64 -33.12 0.77
C LYS A 164 23.17 -34.14 -0.28
N ILE A 165 22.09 -33.83 -1.00
CA ILE A 165 21.52 -34.75 -1.99
C ILE A 165 22.46 -34.91 -3.18
N LYS A 166 23.10 -33.83 -3.64
CA LYS A 166 24.12 -33.90 -4.68
C LYS A 166 25.30 -34.80 -4.28
N LYS A 167 25.69 -34.78 -3.00
CA LYS A 167 26.76 -35.65 -2.47
C LYS A 167 26.33 -37.12 -2.37
N SER A 168 25.05 -37.40 -2.09
CA SER A 168 24.57 -38.76 -1.83
C SER A 168 23.97 -39.47 -3.05
N LEU A 169 23.24 -38.77 -3.93
CA LEU A 169 22.50 -39.33 -5.07
C LEU A 169 23.01 -38.82 -6.44
N GLY A 170 24.02 -37.95 -6.45
CA GLY A 170 24.54 -37.34 -7.67
C GLY A 170 23.62 -36.28 -8.29
N ASN A 171 24.10 -35.59 -9.34
CA ASN A 171 23.43 -34.44 -9.95
C ASN A 171 22.11 -34.78 -10.69
N GLN A 172 21.85 -36.05 -11.01
CA GLN A 172 20.75 -36.42 -11.91
C GLN A 172 19.49 -36.93 -11.21
N SER A 173 19.48 -37.08 -9.88
CA SER A 173 18.29 -37.53 -9.16
C SER A 173 17.13 -36.53 -9.28
N MET A 174 15.89 -37.04 -9.40
CA MET A 174 14.69 -36.19 -9.46
C MET A 174 14.56 -35.29 -8.23
N ALA A 175 14.92 -35.81 -7.04
CA ALA A 175 14.93 -35.03 -5.80
C ALA A 175 15.88 -33.83 -5.86
N SER A 176 17.08 -34.01 -6.44
CA SER A 176 18.03 -32.90 -6.64
C SER A 176 17.45 -31.82 -7.55
N LYS A 177 16.80 -32.21 -8.65
CA LYS A 177 16.18 -31.26 -9.60
C LYS A 177 15.05 -30.46 -8.96
N GLN A 178 14.15 -31.11 -8.21
CA GLN A 178 13.02 -30.43 -7.54
C GLN A 178 13.49 -29.39 -6.52
N ILE A 179 14.52 -29.71 -5.73
CA ILE A 179 15.05 -28.78 -4.72
C ILE A 179 15.79 -27.60 -5.36
N VAL A 180 16.49 -27.83 -6.47
CA VAL A 180 17.12 -26.74 -7.25
C VAL A 180 16.08 -25.80 -7.84
N VAL A 181 14.97 -26.33 -8.38
CA VAL A 181 13.86 -25.51 -8.88
C VAL A 181 13.21 -24.73 -7.74
N ALA A 182 12.96 -25.36 -6.60
CA ALA A 182 12.43 -24.69 -5.42
C ALA A 182 13.35 -23.56 -4.94
N ALA A 183 14.67 -23.79 -4.86
CA ALA A 183 15.63 -22.76 -4.46
C ALA A 183 15.64 -21.58 -5.45
N ARG A 184 15.59 -21.87 -6.76
CA ARG A 184 15.49 -20.83 -7.80
C ARG A 184 14.21 -20.00 -7.65
N ASN A 185 13.07 -20.65 -7.46
CA ASN A 185 11.78 -19.98 -7.31
C ASN A 185 11.77 -19.11 -6.04
N MET A 186 12.36 -19.59 -4.93
CA MET A 186 12.52 -18.80 -3.69
C MET A 186 13.43 -17.58 -3.88
N SER A 187 14.51 -17.68 -4.65
CA SER A 187 15.35 -16.51 -4.99
C SER A 187 14.60 -15.46 -5.81
N PHE A 188 13.72 -15.88 -6.73
CA PHE A 188 12.86 -14.96 -7.46
C PHE A 188 11.86 -14.24 -6.54
N PHE A 189 11.28 -14.93 -5.54
CA PHE A 189 10.43 -14.28 -4.55
C PHE A 189 11.15 -13.19 -3.77
N VAL A 190 12.38 -13.44 -3.30
CA VAL A 190 13.20 -12.42 -2.61
C VAL A 190 13.41 -11.19 -3.49
N LEU A 191 13.75 -11.40 -4.76
CA LEU A 191 13.95 -10.29 -5.71
C LEU A 191 12.67 -9.47 -5.91
N VAL A 192 11.52 -10.13 -6.09
CA VAL A 192 10.23 -9.47 -6.26
C VAL A 192 9.84 -8.68 -5.01
N ILE A 193 10.08 -9.23 -3.80
CA ILE A 193 9.82 -8.55 -2.53
C ILE A 193 10.64 -7.26 -2.42
N ILE A 194 11.94 -7.35 -2.71
CA ILE A 194 12.82 -6.17 -2.70
C ILE A 194 12.31 -5.13 -3.68
N LEU A 195 12.07 -5.50 -4.95
CA LEU A 195 11.62 -4.55 -5.97
C LEU A 195 10.25 -3.93 -5.65
N ARG A 196 9.32 -4.71 -5.08
CA ARG A 196 7.97 -4.26 -4.71
C ARG A 196 8.00 -3.26 -3.55
N PHE A 197 8.77 -3.53 -2.51
CA PHE A 197 8.72 -2.74 -1.27
C PHE A 197 9.80 -1.66 -1.18
N LEU A 198 10.83 -1.70 -2.03
CA LEU A 198 11.89 -0.68 -2.05
C LEU A 198 11.33 0.71 -2.38
N THR A 199 10.53 0.86 -3.44
CA THR A 199 10.01 2.17 -3.82
C THR A 199 9.09 2.77 -2.75
N PRO A 200 8.12 2.03 -2.17
CA PRO A 200 7.34 2.51 -1.04
C PRO A 200 8.18 2.90 0.18
N ALA A 201 9.26 2.16 0.47
CA ALA A 201 10.16 2.47 1.58
C ALA A 201 10.92 3.79 1.35
N ILE A 202 11.49 3.99 0.15
CA ILE A 202 12.15 5.26 -0.21
C ILE A 202 11.14 6.40 -0.15
N HIS A 203 9.92 6.20 -0.67
CA HIS A 203 8.85 7.19 -0.60
C HIS A 203 8.50 7.55 0.85
N GLY A 204 8.32 6.55 1.71
CA GLY A 204 8.05 6.77 3.13
C GLY A 204 9.15 7.55 3.85
N CYS A 205 10.42 7.31 3.54
CA CYS A 205 11.54 8.13 4.03
C CYS A 205 11.50 9.56 3.48
N TRP A 206 11.19 9.73 2.19
CA TRP A 206 11.26 11.01 1.52
C TRP A 206 10.27 12.03 2.09
N VAL A 207 9.04 11.57 2.41
CA VAL A 207 7.96 12.38 3.00
C VAL A 207 8.39 13.09 4.30
N PHE A 208 9.44 12.62 4.98
CA PHE A 208 10.01 13.30 6.15
C PHE A 208 10.96 14.44 5.86
N ILE A 209 11.60 14.40 4.70
CA ILE A 209 12.67 15.33 4.32
C ILE A 209 12.04 16.49 3.55
N ALA A 210 11.20 16.17 2.58
CA ALA A 210 10.60 17.13 1.67
C ALA A 210 9.34 16.56 1.02
N GLU A 211 8.61 17.42 0.32
CA GLU A 211 7.51 17.01 -0.54
C GLU A 211 8.05 16.11 -1.68
N PRO A 212 7.54 14.88 -1.85
CA PRO A 212 8.03 13.99 -2.90
C PRO A 212 7.69 14.54 -4.29
N PRO A 213 8.63 14.50 -5.26
CA PRO A 213 8.33 14.92 -6.62
C PRO A 213 7.31 13.98 -7.26
N ARG A 214 6.50 14.49 -8.18
CA ARG A 214 5.47 13.72 -8.90
C ARG A 214 5.97 12.38 -9.47
N ALA A 215 7.16 12.38 -10.06
CA ALA A 215 7.76 11.16 -10.62
C ALA A 215 7.87 10.03 -9.59
N MET A 216 8.11 10.36 -8.32
CA MET A 216 8.24 9.36 -7.25
C MET A 216 6.92 8.65 -6.96
N TYR A 217 5.81 9.39 -6.99
CA TYR A 217 4.47 8.82 -6.84
C TYR A 217 4.11 7.88 -7.99
N GLU A 218 4.49 8.23 -9.22
CA GLU A 218 4.28 7.40 -10.42
C GLU A 218 5.11 6.12 -10.35
N ILE A 219 6.41 6.22 -10.04
CA ILE A 219 7.28 5.03 -9.87
C ILE A 219 6.75 4.13 -8.75
N ASN A 220 6.32 4.70 -7.62
CA ASN A 220 5.75 3.93 -6.51
C ASN A 220 4.50 3.16 -6.92
N THR A 221 3.63 3.81 -7.71
CA THR A 221 2.42 3.19 -8.24
C THR A 221 2.76 2.04 -9.18
N TYR A 222 3.66 2.26 -10.14
CA TYR A 222 4.10 1.22 -11.07
C TYR A 222 4.75 0.03 -10.35
N ALA A 223 5.69 0.30 -9.43
CA ALA A 223 6.38 -0.75 -8.67
C ALA A 223 5.38 -1.63 -7.88
N THR A 224 4.38 -1.00 -7.25
CA THR A 224 3.35 -1.71 -6.48
C THR A 224 2.46 -2.56 -7.40
N CYS A 225 2.05 -2.02 -8.56
CA CYS A 225 1.25 -2.75 -9.54
C CYS A 225 2.01 -3.93 -10.16
N PHE A 226 3.27 -3.73 -10.56
CA PHE A 226 4.12 -4.79 -11.10
C PHE A 226 4.38 -5.90 -10.09
N GLY A 227 4.51 -5.58 -8.80
CA GLY A 227 4.62 -6.58 -7.74
C GLY A 227 3.45 -7.59 -7.72
N GLY A 228 2.22 -7.13 -8.00
CA GLY A 228 1.06 -8.02 -8.14
C GLY A 228 1.15 -8.92 -9.36
N ILE A 229 1.56 -8.36 -10.51
CA ILE A 229 1.72 -9.10 -11.77
C ILE A 229 2.79 -10.19 -11.63
N PHE A 230 3.96 -9.87 -11.07
CA PHE A 230 5.04 -10.83 -10.86
C PHE A 230 4.64 -11.96 -9.92
N ASN A 231 3.91 -11.66 -8.83
CA ASN A 231 3.37 -12.69 -7.95
C ASN A 231 2.41 -13.64 -8.70
N GLY A 232 1.56 -13.11 -9.57
CA GLY A 232 0.68 -13.91 -10.42
C GLY A 232 1.45 -14.80 -11.40
N ILE A 233 2.48 -14.27 -12.06
CA ILE A 233 3.34 -15.02 -12.98
C ILE A 233 4.02 -16.18 -12.25
N ILE A 234 4.65 -15.91 -11.09
CA ILE A 234 5.35 -16.94 -10.31
C ILE A 234 4.37 -18.03 -9.85
N TYR A 235 3.19 -17.64 -9.36
CA TYR A 235 2.15 -18.60 -8.96
C TYR A 235 1.75 -19.52 -10.12
N LEU A 236 1.53 -18.96 -11.31
CA LEU A 236 1.19 -19.74 -12.50
C LEU A 236 2.34 -20.65 -12.95
N THR A 237 3.59 -20.20 -12.86
CA THR A 237 4.77 -21.02 -13.15
C THR A 237 4.85 -22.21 -12.19
N ILE A 238 4.74 -21.99 -10.88
CA ILE A 238 4.79 -23.05 -9.86
C ILE A 238 3.63 -24.03 -10.06
N ARG A 239 2.41 -23.53 -10.28
CA ARG A 239 1.24 -24.39 -10.49
C ARG A 239 1.41 -25.28 -11.72
N ARG A 240 2.00 -24.78 -12.80
CA ARG A 240 2.28 -25.56 -14.01
C ARG A 240 3.31 -26.66 -13.78
N GLU A 241 4.23 -26.49 -12.83
CA GLU A 241 5.23 -27.52 -12.49
C GLU A 241 4.64 -28.66 -11.62
N HIS A 242 3.45 -28.46 -11.03
CA HIS A 242 2.76 -29.42 -10.17
C HIS A 242 1.52 -30.09 -10.80
N LEU A 243 1.13 -29.66 -12.01
CA LEU A 243 0.08 -30.28 -12.84
C LEU A 243 0.72 -31.23 -13.86
#